data_AF-A0A536ZZ19-F1
#
_entry.id   AF-A0A536ZZ19-F1
#
_cell.length_a   1.000
_cell.length_b   1.000
_cell.length_c   1.000
_cell.angle_alpha   90.00
_cell.angle_beta   90.00
_cell.angle_gamma   90.00
#
_symmetry.space_group_name_H-M   'P 1'
#
loop_
_entity.id
_entity.type
_entity.pdbx_description
1 polymer ?
#
loop_
_entity_poly.entity_id
_entity_poly.type
_entity_poly.pdbx_seq_one_letter_code
_entity_poly.pdbx_strand_id
1 'polypeptide(L)'
;MHDCDRTGQAVPRPDPRKQRVDPLTVKRRLTCILAADAVGYSQQMGQDEENTIRVLSAHRAVIDGIITFHGGRIISTAGDSVLAEFSSVVEAVRCAVEIQEALKTRNDALPDKSQMHFRVGVNLGDVVVKNDDLLGDGVNVAARLETLAEPGGICISSSVYDQITGKLNLGFQDIGEQTLKNISRPIRVYRVSGTAAPQRSAPPASTARRQGKSSAWGIGAAVVVAIAAIAAWQTGWLRFGAADRGSPINAAAPGAAPAASAPALSSATPGTASGAPPIQADIDTQRLRADAEALKKQAETELARARSDADAVRAARTKADAEAAASRLRAQAEVDAARIRSEAAAAAVRTKSDAEAATRTAETRAAKATPAPRNADKPSDTAAATTAVPAAMDKTARAPTSAAADGARYDGTWNVTVVCAPAEGASAYKLELVAQVKDNFLRGQHGADGKPGWLRLQGAIQPDGSATLDARGFTGDPKYNIKNIAQGLPYAYHVAAQFDANRGTGRRLELRACDLRFAKQ
;
A
#
# COMPACT_ATOMS: atom_id res chain seq x y z
N MET A 1 -58.17 17.35 -2.43
CA MET A 1 -57.55 18.53 -3.06
C MET A 1 -56.59 18.03 -4.12
N HIS A 2 -56.90 18.31 -5.39
CA HIS A 2 -56.12 17.93 -6.56
C HIS A 2 -55.06 19.01 -6.81
N ASP A 3 -53.81 18.59 -7.02
CA ASP A 3 -52.75 19.48 -7.48
C ASP A 3 -52.53 19.17 -8.98
N CYS A 4 -52.94 20.11 -9.83
CA CYS A 4 -52.79 20.06 -11.29
C CYS A 4 -51.80 21.14 -11.70
N ASP A 5 -50.77 20.74 -12.45
CA ASP A 5 -49.81 21.66 -13.04
C ASP A 5 -50.39 22.38 -14.28
N ARG A 6 -49.85 23.56 -14.60
CA ARG A 6 -50.43 24.63 -15.43
C ARG A 6 -50.51 24.38 -16.94
N THR A 7 -50.34 23.14 -17.40
CA THR A 7 -50.30 22.77 -18.83
C THR A 7 -51.30 21.68 -19.24
N GLY A 8 -52.15 21.20 -18.32
CA GLY A 8 -53.30 20.34 -18.69
C GLY A 8 -52.94 18.97 -19.27
N GLN A 9 -51.70 18.51 -19.16
CA GLN A 9 -51.32 17.13 -19.48
C GLN A 9 -51.16 16.31 -18.19
N ALA A 10 -51.84 15.16 -18.15
CA ALA A 10 -51.71 14.20 -17.08
C ALA A 10 -50.27 13.66 -17.03
N VAL A 11 -49.56 13.94 -15.94
CA VAL A 11 -48.28 13.28 -15.64
C VAL A 11 -48.58 11.79 -15.40
N PRO A 12 -48.04 10.86 -16.21
CA PRO A 12 -48.28 9.44 -15.99
C PRO A 12 -47.67 9.05 -14.65
N ARG A 13 -48.50 8.49 -13.74
CA ARG A 13 -48.01 7.92 -12.49
C ARG A 13 -46.98 6.83 -12.80
N PRO A 14 -45.77 6.87 -12.22
CA PRO A 14 -44.77 5.84 -12.47
C PRO A 14 -45.33 4.49 -12.03
N ASP A 15 -45.34 3.53 -12.96
CA ASP A 15 -45.78 2.15 -12.71
C ASP A 15 -44.84 1.49 -11.68
N PRO A 16 -45.34 1.08 -10.50
CA PRO A 16 -44.50 0.44 -9.47
C PRO A 16 -43.92 -0.90 -9.93
N ARG A 17 -44.34 -1.43 -11.09
CA ARG A 17 -43.82 -2.66 -11.71
C ARG A 17 -42.73 -2.42 -12.78
N LYS A 18 -42.34 -1.16 -13.03
CA LYS A 18 -41.27 -0.79 -13.99
C LYS A 18 -39.98 -0.26 -13.37
N GLN A 19 -39.75 -0.46 -12.07
CA GLN A 19 -38.39 -0.49 -11.53
C GLN A 19 -37.87 -1.93 -11.57
N ARG A 20 -37.60 -2.44 -12.77
CA ARG A 20 -36.56 -3.47 -12.89
C ARG A 20 -35.25 -2.74 -12.64
N VAL A 21 -34.71 -2.90 -11.44
CA VAL A 21 -33.28 -2.72 -11.23
C VAL A 21 -32.62 -3.72 -12.17
N ASP A 22 -31.92 -3.22 -13.19
CA ASP A 22 -31.22 -4.07 -14.14
C ASP A 22 -30.16 -4.88 -13.35
N PRO A 23 -30.23 -6.22 -13.26
CA PRO A 23 -29.48 -6.97 -12.24
C PRO A 23 -27.95 -7.02 -12.45
N LEU A 24 -27.41 -6.34 -13.47
CA LEU A 24 -26.02 -6.52 -13.93
C LEU A 24 -25.40 -5.24 -14.51
N THR A 25 -25.61 -4.05 -13.94
CA THR A 25 -24.79 -2.88 -14.33
C THR A 25 -23.36 -3.04 -13.81
N VAL A 26 -22.58 -3.84 -14.53
CA VAL A 26 -21.15 -4.02 -14.37
C VAL A 26 -20.46 -2.74 -14.82
N LYS A 27 -19.98 -1.94 -13.87
CA LYS A 27 -19.27 -0.69 -14.16
C LYS A 27 -17.79 -0.99 -14.43
N ARG A 28 -17.38 -0.85 -15.69
CA ARG A 28 -15.98 -0.94 -16.11
C ARG A 28 -15.30 0.42 -16.06
N ARG A 29 -14.01 0.43 -15.71
CA ARG A 29 -13.16 1.62 -15.82
C ARG A 29 -11.69 1.23 -15.97
N LEU A 30 -10.96 2.08 -16.68
CA LEU A 30 -9.50 2.04 -16.71
C LEU A 30 -8.96 2.66 -15.41
N THR A 31 -8.11 1.93 -14.68
CA THR A 31 -7.46 2.45 -13.47
C THR A 31 -6.04 1.92 -13.33
N CYS A 32 -5.21 2.62 -12.57
CA CYS A 32 -3.92 2.11 -12.15
C CYS A 32 -4.09 1.30 -10.87
N ILE A 33 -3.42 0.15 -10.80
CA ILE A 33 -3.57 -0.85 -9.74
C ILE A 33 -2.18 -1.14 -9.20
N LEU A 34 -2.04 -1.04 -7.89
CA LEU A 34 -0.84 -1.37 -7.14
C LEU A 34 -1.15 -2.59 -6.27
N ALA A 35 -0.35 -3.64 -6.42
CA ALA A 35 -0.35 -4.81 -5.56
C ALA A 35 0.96 -4.86 -4.78
N ALA A 36 0.89 -5.11 -3.47
CA ALA A 36 2.06 -5.22 -2.62
C ALA A 36 1.92 -6.35 -1.60
N ASP A 37 2.92 -7.21 -1.49
CA ASP A 37 2.88 -8.40 -0.63
C ASP A 37 4.18 -8.60 0.13
N ALA A 38 4.10 -9.19 1.33
CA ALA A 38 5.25 -9.44 2.17
C ALA A 38 6.04 -10.68 1.72
N VAL A 39 7.35 -10.61 1.77
CA VAL A 39 8.22 -11.74 1.42
C VAL A 39 8.38 -12.66 2.63
N GLY A 40 7.98 -13.93 2.49
CA GLY A 40 8.26 -14.96 3.49
C GLY A 40 7.40 -14.88 4.76
N TYR A 41 6.28 -14.16 4.72
CA TYR A 41 5.38 -13.98 5.87
C TYR A 41 4.99 -15.28 6.56
N SER A 42 4.56 -16.30 5.81
CA SER A 42 4.17 -17.60 6.38
C SER A 42 5.30 -18.28 7.16
N GLN A 43 6.55 -18.10 6.74
CA GLN A 43 7.71 -18.65 7.45
C GLN A 43 7.98 -17.88 8.74
N GLN A 44 7.89 -16.54 8.70
CA GLN A 44 8.09 -15.68 9.87
C GLN A 44 7.00 -15.93 10.94
N MET A 45 5.76 -16.09 10.52
CA MET A 45 4.63 -16.46 11.40
C MET A 45 4.87 -17.78 12.14
N GLY A 46 5.50 -18.76 11.49
CA GLY A 46 5.83 -20.05 12.13
C GLY A 46 7.02 -19.99 13.10
N GLN A 47 7.83 -18.92 13.07
CA GLN A 47 9.00 -18.75 13.94
C GLN A 47 8.68 -17.89 15.16
N ASP A 48 8.01 -16.77 14.95
CA ASP A 48 7.65 -15.80 15.98
C ASP A 48 6.40 -15.02 15.54
N GLU A 49 5.23 -15.57 15.87
CA GLU A 49 3.93 -15.03 15.47
C GLU A 49 3.73 -13.60 16.01
N GLU A 50 4.04 -13.35 17.27
CA GLU A 50 3.78 -12.07 17.92
C GLU A 50 4.66 -10.96 17.32
N ASN A 51 5.95 -11.22 17.13
CA ASN A 51 6.84 -10.25 16.51
C ASN A 51 6.49 -10.02 15.03
N THR A 52 6.12 -11.07 14.29
CA THR A 52 5.75 -10.96 12.88
C THR A 52 4.49 -10.11 12.70
N ILE A 53 3.46 -10.31 13.52
CA ILE A 53 2.25 -9.48 13.50
C ILE A 53 2.57 -8.03 13.85
N ARG A 54 3.44 -7.78 14.84
CA ARG A 54 3.86 -6.42 15.22
C ARG A 54 4.59 -5.70 14.09
N VAL A 55 5.57 -6.37 13.46
CA VAL A 55 6.33 -5.81 12.33
C VAL A 55 5.40 -5.58 11.13
N LEU A 56 4.56 -6.55 10.77
CA LEU A 56 3.60 -6.41 9.67
C LEU A 56 2.66 -5.23 9.91
N SER A 57 2.10 -5.10 11.12
CA SER A 57 1.18 -4.01 11.47
C SER A 57 1.86 -2.64 11.37
N ALA A 58 3.11 -2.54 11.84
CA ALA A 58 3.90 -1.31 11.74
C ALA A 58 4.21 -0.94 10.28
N HIS A 59 4.52 -1.92 9.43
CA HIS A 59 4.76 -1.71 8.00
C HIS A 59 3.46 -1.36 7.27
N ARG A 60 2.34 -2.02 7.58
CA ARG A 60 1.03 -1.69 7.00
C ARG A 60 0.55 -0.28 7.34
N ALA A 61 0.71 0.17 8.58
CA ALA A 61 0.37 1.54 8.94
C ALA A 61 1.11 2.59 8.07
N VAL A 62 2.36 2.31 7.68
CA VAL A 62 3.12 3.18 6.77
C VAL A 62 2.59 3.09 5.35
N ILE A 63 2.43 1.87 4.84
CA ILE A 63 1.99 1.62 3.47
C ILE A 63 0.63 2.27 3.23
N ASP A 64 -0.32 2.07 4.14
CA ASP A 64 -1.67 2.63 4.04
C ASP A 64 -1.65 4.16 4.12
N GLY A 65 -0.78 4.72 4.96
CA GLY A 65 -0.54 6.15 5.07
C GLY A 65 -0.02 6.77 3.77
N ILE A 66 0.98 6.13 3.15
CA ILE A 66 1.59 6.59 1.88
C ILE A 66 0.58 6.45 0.73
N ILE A 67 -0.15 5.34 0.65
CA ILE A 67 -1.21 5.14 -0.37
C ILE A 67 -2.25 6.25 -0.27
N THR A 68 -2.73 6.53 0.94
CA THR A 68 -3.72 7.59 1.18
C THR A 68 -3.14 8.97 0.85
N PHE A 69 -1.87 9.21 1.17
CA PHE A 69 -1.19 10.47 0.88
C PHE A 69 -1.11 10.76 -0.63
N HIS A 70 -0.85 9.74 -1.45
CA HIS A 70 -0.86 9.86 -2.92
C HIS A 70 -2.25 9.79 -3.56
N GLY A 71 -3.32 9.82 -2.76
CA GLY A 71 -4.70 9.80 -3.25
C GLY A 71 -5.14 8.43 -3.80
N GLY A 72 -4.45 7.36 -3.42
CA GLY A 72 -4.87 5.99 -3.71
C GLY A 72 -6.03 5.54 -2.83
N ARG A 73 -6.84 4.60 -3.34
CA ARG A 73 -7.91 3.94 -2.59
C ARG A 73 -7.54 2.48 -2.37
N ILE A 74 -7.47 2.06 -1.12
CA ILE A 74 -7.23 0.66 -0.76
C ILE A 74 -8.52 -0.12 -1.00
N ILE A 75 -8.42 -1.21 -1.77
CA ILE A 75 -9.56 -2.03 -2.21
C ILE A 75 -9.68 -3.29 -1.37
N SER A 76 -8.54 -3.95 -1.12
CA SER A 76 -8.50 -5.16 -0.31
C SER A 76 -7.17 -5.26 0.44
N THR A 77 -7.26 -5.68 1.70
CA THR A 77 -6.14 -5.96 2.59
C THR A 77 -6.36 -7.34 3.20
N ALA A 78 -6.11 -8.38 2.40
CA ALA A 78 -6.20 -9.75 2.88
C ALA A 78 -4.82 -10.18 3.40
N GLY A 79 -4.70 -10.31 4.72
CA GLY A 79 -3.49 -10.80 5.39
C GLY A 79 -2.30 -9.86 5.22
N ASP A 80 -1.25 -10.37 4.61
CA ASP A 80 0.03 -9.72 4.34
C ASP A 80 0.08 -9.02 2.97
N SER A 81 -1.01 -9.03 2.21
CA SER A 81 -1.14 -8.39 0.90
C SER A 81 -1.98 -7.09 0.93
N VAL A 82 -1.67 -6.15 0.04
CA VAL A 82 -2.37 -4.87 -0.14
C VAL A 82 -2.65 -4.68 -1.62
N LEU A 83 -3.90 -4.35 -1.93
CA LEU A 83 -4.33 -3.94 -3.25
C LEU A 83 -4.91 -2.52 -3.18
N ALA A 84 -4.36 -1.62 -3.98
CA ALA A 84 -4.80 -0.24 -4.06
C ALA A 84 -5.00 0.20 -5.51
N GLU A 85 -5.92 1.13 -5.72
CA GLU A 85 -6.13 1.77 -7.01
C GLU A 85 -5.78 3.25 -6.98
N PHE A 86 -5.37 3.78 -8.13
CA PHE A 86 -5.02 5.17 -8.33
C PHE A 86 -5.63 5.68 -9.63
N SER A 87 -6.12 6.92 -9.60
CA SER A 87 -6.56 7.66 -10.78
C SER A 87 -5.39 8.18 -11.63
N SER A 88 -4.19 8.29 -11.04
CA SER A 88 -2.96 8.74 -11.70
C SER A 88 -1.88 7.67 -11.63
N VAL A 89 -1.36 7.29 -12.81
CA VAL A 89 -0.25 6.33 -12.93
C VAL A 89 1.04 6.89 -12.32
N VAL A 90 1.26 8.20 -12.47
CA VAL A 90 2.45 8.87 -11.92
C VAL A 90 2.45 8.82 -10.40
N GLU A 91 1.30 9.07 -9.76
CA GLU A 91 1.18 9.02 -8.30
C GLU A 91 1.26 7.58 -7.77
N ALA A 92 0.73 6.59 -8.50
CA ALA A 92 0.88 5.18 -8.14
C ALA A 92 2.36 4.75 -8.08
N VAL A 93 3.16 5.17 -9.06
CA VAL A 93 4.60 4.83 -9.11
C VAL A 93 5.39 5.60 -8.05
N ARG A 94 5.09 6.88 -7.82
CA ARG A 94 5.68 7.64 -6.70
C ARG A 94 5.38 6.99 -5.36
N CYS A 95 4.13 6.61 -5.14
CA CYS A 95 3.70 5.87 -3.96
C CYS A 95 4.48 4.57 -3.80
N ALA A 96 4.66 3.79 -4.87
CA ALA A 96 5.42 2.54 -4.82
C ALA A 96 6.88 2.76 -4.41
N VAL A 97 7.53 3.79 -4.96
CA VAL A 97 8.91 4.16 -4.60
C VAL A 97 9.01 4.62 -3.16
N GLU A 98 8.13 5.51 -2.72
CA GLU A 98 8.13 6.02 -1.34
C GLU A 98 7.85 4.92 -0.31
N ILE A 99 6.97 3.96 -0.65
CA ILE A 99 6.76 2.74 0.15
C ILE A 99 8.08 2.00 0.31
N GLN A 100 8.77 1.66 -0.79
CA GLN A 100 10.01 0.88 -0.69
C GLN A 100 11.11 1.61 0.08
N GLU A 101 11.23 2.93 -0.09
CA GLU A 101 12.19 3.75 0.66
C GLU A 101 11.87 3.77 2.16
N ALA A 102 10.61 4.01 2.52
CA ALA A 102 10.18 4.05 3.92
C ALA A 102 10.34 2.70 4.63
N LEU A 103 10.02 1.60 3.94
CA LEU A 103 10.19 0.25 4.46
C LEU A 103 11.68 -0.12 4.59
N LYS A 104 12.53 0.31 3.66
CA LYS A 104 13.98 0.14 3.76
C LYS A 104 14.51 0.81 5.03
N THR A 105 14.19 2.08 5.26
CA THR A 105 14.63 2.80 6.47
C THR A 105 14.18 2.12 7.76
N ARG A 106 12.98 1.50 7.77
CA ARG A 106 12.49 0.76 8.94
C ARG A 106 13.17 -0.59 9.14
N ASN A 107 13.41 -1.33 8.04
CA ASN A 107 14.13 -2.59 8.11
C ASN A 107 15.58 -2.37 8.56
N ASP A 108 16.22 -1.27 8.19
CA ASP A 108 17.57 -0.91 8.66
C ASP A 108 17.63 -0.71 10.19
N ALA A 109 16.51 -0.42 10.85
CA ALA A 109 16.41 -0.32 12.31
C ALA A 109 16.07 -1.65 13.02
N LEU A 110 15.83 -2.72 12.26
CA LEU A 110 15.49 -4.05 12.77
C LEU A 110 16.64 -5.04 12.54
N PRO A 111 16.82 -6.04 13.42
CA PRO A 111 17.74 -7.16 13.16
C PRO A 111 17.35 -7.90 11.88
N ASP A 112 18.33 -8.42 11.13
CA ASP A 112 18.12 -9.10 9.83
C ASP A 112 17.00 -10.14 9.84
N LYS A 113 16.89 -10.93 10.92
CA LYS A 113 15.87 -11.99 11.07
C LYS A 113 14.44 -11.45 11.21
N SER A 114 14.29 -10.18 11.58
CA SER A 114 13.01 -9.50 11.78
C SER A 114 12.69 -8.51 10.66
N GLN A 115 13.57 -8.37 9.66
CA GLN A 115 13.31 -7.53 8.50
C GLN A 115 12.19 -8.14 7.66
N MET A 116 11.26 -7.30 7.23
CA MET A 116 10.13 -7.70 6.40
C MET A 116 10.16 -6.88 5.12
N HIS A 117 10.53 -7.54 4.03
CA HIS A 117 10.57 -6.91 2.71
C HIS A 117 9.23 -7.07 2.02
N PHE A 118 8.86 -6.07 1.23
CA PHE A 118 7.68 -6.12 0.37
C PHE A 118 8.09 -6.14 -1.09
N ARG A 119 7.32 -6.84 -1.90
CA ARG A 119 7.37 -6.75 -3.36
C ARG A 119 6.21 -5.87 -3.82
N VAL A 120 6.41 -5.12 -4.89
CA VAL A 120 5.37 -4.24 -5.45
C VAL A 120 5.22 -4.45 -6.95
N GLY A 121 3.98 -4.59 -7.40
CA GLY A 121 3.58 -4.66 -8.80
C GLY A 121 2.62 -3.53 -9.16
N VAL A 122 2.87 -2.83 -10.27
CA VAL A 122 1.98 -1.74 -10.73
C VAL A 122 1.54 -2.00 -12.18
N ASN A 123 0.23 -1.95 -12.42
CA ASN A 123 -0.35 -2.13 -13.74
C ASN A 123 -1.39 -1.04 -14.04
N LEU A 124 -1.57 -0.73 -15.33
CA LEU A 124 -2.69 0.08 -15.84
C LEU A 124 -3.59 -0.83 -16.66
N GLY A 125 -4.84 -1.00 -16.26
CA GLY A 125 -5.76 -1.94 -16.91
C GLY A 125 -7.23 -1.66 -16.65
N ASP A 126 -8.10 -2.22 -17.50
CA ASP A 126 -9.55 -2.18 -17.33
C ASP A 126 -9.98 -3.12 -16.21
N VAL A 127 -10.83 -2.62 -15.31
CA VAL A 127 -11.34 -3.34 -14.15
C VAL A 127 -12.85 -3.20 -14.05
N VAL A 128 -13.47 -4.23 -13.53
CA VAL A 128 -14.88 -4.26 -13.15
C VAL A 128 -14.99 -3.90 -11.68
N VAL A 129 -15.76 -2.86 -11.37
CA VAL A 129 -16.08 -2.49 -9.99
C VAL A 129 -17.33 -3.24 -9.54
N LYS A 130 -17.24 -3.99 -8.44
CA LYS A 130 -18.38 -4.70 -7.83
C LYS A 130 -18.32 -4.57 -6.32
N ASN A 131 -19.33 -3.95 -5.69
CA ASN A 131 -19.42 -3.78 -4.23
C ASN A 131 -18.14 -3.17 -3.61
N ASP A 132 -17.58 -2.15 -4.27
CA ASP A 132 -16.30 -1.51 -3.95
C ASP A 132 -15.02 -2.37 -4.10
N ASP A 133 -15.16 -3.62 -4.55
CA ASP A 133 -14.02 -4.47 -4.94
C ASP A 133 -13.67 -4.28 -6.43
N LEU A 134 -12.42 -4.61 -6.79
CA LEU A 134 -11.92 -4.60 -8.15
C LEU A 134 -11.71 -6.03 -8.65
N LEU A 135 -12.36 -6.34 -9.76
CA LEU A 135 -12.27 -7.64 -10.41
C LEU A 135 -11.78 -7.48 -11.85
N GLY A 136 -11.05 -8.48 -12.34
CA GLY A 136 -10.67 -8.59 -13.74
C GLY A 136 -9.17 -8.73 -13.97
N ASP A 137 -8.81 -8.79 -15.25
CA ASP A 137 -7.44 -9.10 -15.68
C ASP A 137 -6.45 -8.05 -15.22
N GLY A 138 -6.84 -6.77 -15.14
CA GLY A 138 -5.96 -5.70 -14.65
C GLY A 138 -5.40 -5.95 -13.25
N VAL A 139 -6.25 -6.49 -12.35
CA VAL A 139 -5.87 -6.85 -10.96
C VAL A 139 -4.97 -8.07 -10.95
N ASN A 140 -5.31 -9.09 -11.74
CA ASN A 140 -4.51 -10.30 -11.88
C ASN A 140 -3.10 -9.99 -12.41
N VAL A 141 -2.98 -9.12 -13.41
CA VAL A 141 -1.68 -8.67 -13.92
C VAL A 141 -0.88 -7.98 -12.81
N ALA A 142 -1.45 -7.03 -12.09
CA ALA A 142 -0.74 -6.31 -11.02
C ALA A 142 -0.20 -7.26 -9.95
N ALA A 143 -1.02 -8.21 -9.49
CA ALA A 143 -0.61 -9.24 -8.53
C ALA A 143 0.52 -10.12 -9.07
N ARG A 144 0.54 -10.42 -10.38
CA ARG A 144 1.64 -11.21 -10.96
C ARG A 144 2.92 -10.40 -11.16
N LEU A 145 2.81 -9.11 -11.49
CA LEU A 145 3.96 -8.22 -11.52
C LEU A 145 4.63 -8.13 -10.15
N GLU A 146 3.85 -8.09 -9.06
CA GLU A 146 4.36 -8.16 -7.70
C GLU A 146 5.21 -9.42 -7.48
N THR A 147 4.71 -10.60 -7.88
CA THR A 147 5.48 -11.85 -7.73
C THR A 147 6.79 -11.90 -8.54
N LEU A 148 6.92 -11.08 -9.59
CA LEU A 148 8.15 -10.98 -10.40
C LEU A 148 9.17 -9.99 -9.82
N ALA A 149 8.75 -9.13 -8.88
CA ALA A 149 9.64 -8.20 -8.22
C ALA A 149 10.58 -8.94 -7.27
N GLU A 150 11.80 -8.43 -7.12
CA GLU A 150 12.71 -8.90 -6.06
C GLU A 150 12.24 -8.33 -4.71
N PRO A 151 12.63 -8.93 -3.57
CA PRO A 151 12.33 -8.36 -2.26
C PRO A 151 12.81 -6.89 -2.16
N GLY A 152 11.91 -5.96 -1.85
CA GLY A 152 12.19 -4.52 -1.87
C GLY A 152 12.13 -3.87 -3.26
N GLY A 153 11.78 -4.64 -4.30
CA GLY A 153 11.72 -4.20 -5.69
C GLY A 153 10.32 -3.79 -6.14
N ILE A 154 10.28 -3.14 -7.31
CA ILE A 154 9.05 -2.67 -7.96
C ILE A 154 9.08 -3.14 -9.42
N CYS A 155 8.02 -3.83 -9.84
CA CYS A 155 7.79 -4.20 -11.24
C CYS A 155 6.59 -3.46 -11.80
N ILE A 156 6.71 -2.96 -13.02
CA ILE A 156 5.66 -2.22 -13.73
C ILE A 156 5.41 -2.83 -15.12
N SER A 157 4.17 -2.76 -15.60
CA SER A 157 3.84 -3.13 -16.99
C SER A 157 4.32 -2.09 -17.99
N SER A 158 4.42 -2.46 -19.27
CA SER A 158 4.65 -1.50 -20.35
C SER A 158 3.63 -0.37 -20.40
N SER A 159 2.35 -0.65 -20.12
CA SER A 159 1.32 0.39 -20.11
C SER A 159 1.55 1.45 -19.03
N VAL A 160 2.18 1.09 -17.91
CA VAL A 160 2.61 2.03 -16.87
C VAL A 160 3.88 2.76 -17.30
N TYR A 161 4.88 2.04 -17.82
CA TYR A 161 6.15 2.60 -18.29
C TYR A 161 5.96 3.69 -19.34
N ASP A 162 5.10 3.45 -20.34
CA ASP A 162 4.81 4.40 -21.42
C ASP A 162 4.19 5.70 -20.88
N GLN A 163 3.45 5.63 -19.77
CA GLN A 163 2.78 6.79 -19.18
C GLN A 163 3.68 7.63 -18.27
N ILE A 164 4.76 7.06 -17.73
CA ILE A 164 5.64 7.74 -16.77
C ILE A 164 6.99 8.13 -17.36
N THR A 165 7.38 7.55 -18.50
CA THR A 165 8.65 7.86 -19.17
C THR A 165 8.72 9.35 -19.49
N GLY A 166 9.80 10.02 -19.05
CA GLY A 166 9.98 11.46 -19.17
C GLY A 166 9.24 12.32 -18.12
N LYS A 167 8.45 11.72 -17.22
CA LYS A 167 7.75 12.43 -16.12
C LYS A 167 8.39 12.19 -14.75
N LEU A 168 9.11 11.09 -14.58
CA LEU A 168 9.80 10.72 -13.33
C LEU A 168 11.29 10.48 -13.60
N ASN A 169 12.15 11.01 -12.71
CA ASN A 169 13.60 10.80 -12.74
C ASN A 169 13.97 9.46 -12.05
N LEU A 170 13.45 8.36 -12.57
CA LEU A 170 13.69 7.00 -12.07
C LEU A 170 14.43 6.17 -13.11
N GLY A 171 15.22 5.20 -12.66
CA GLY A 171 15.84 4.22 -13.54
C GLY A 171 14.85 3.11 -13.89
N PHE A 172 14.89 2.60 -15.12
CA PHE A 172 14.06 1.47 -15.52
C PHE A 172 14.94 0.40 -16.18
N GLN A 173 14.75 -0.86 -15.77
CA GLN A 173 15.38 -2.01 -16.39
C GLN A 173 14.30 -2.87 -17.05
N ASP A 174 14.39 -3.03 -18.37
CA ASP A 174 13.54 -3.93 -19.13
C ASP A 174 13.90 -5.39 -18.82
N ILE A 175 12.92 -6.17 -18.33
CA ILE A 175 13.08 -7.60 -18.01
C ILE A 175 12.39 -8.52 -19.01
N GLY A 176 12.03 -7.99 -20.18
CA GLY A 176 11.48 -8.77 -21.28
C GLY A 176 9.97 -8.99 -21.20
N GLU A 177 9.48 -9.80 -22.14
CA GLU A 177 8.08 -10.22 -22.16
C GLU A 177 7.87 -11.39 -21.19
N GLN A 178 6.81 -11.28 -20.39
CA GLN A 178 6.44 -12.27 -19.39
C GLN A 178 5.06 -12.83 -19.72
N THR A 179 4.99 -14.15 -19.86
CA THR A 179 3.73 -14.86 -20.02
C THR A 179 3.15 -15.15 -18.64
N LEU A 180 2.06 -14.48 -18.32
CA LEU A 180 1.40 -14.60 -17.02
C LEU A 180 0.27 -15.62 -17.10
N LYS A 181 0.07 -16.39 -16.02
CA LYS A 181 -1.01 -17.40 -15.95
C LYS A 181 -2.37 -16.74 -16.19
N ASN A 182 -3.17 -17.33 -17.06
CA ASN A 182 -4.50 -16.84 -17.47
C ASN A 182 -4.51 -15.52 -18.26
N ILE A 183 -3.37 -15.10 -18.82
CA ILE A 183 -3.29 -13.91 -19.69
C ILE A 183 -2.74 -14.35 -21.05
N SER A 184 -3.55 -14.21 -22.09
CA SER A 184 -3.25 -14.76 -23.42
C SER A 184 -2.10 -14.06 -24.15
N ARG A 185 -1.81 -12.80 -23.81
CA ARG A 185 -0.76 -12.00 -24.45
C ARG A 185 0.40 -11.77 -23.48
N PRO A 186 1.65 -12.02 -23.89
CA PRO A 186 2.80 -11.65 -23.07
C PRO A 186 2.78 -10.16 -22.75
N ILE A 187 3.17 -9.82 -21.52
CA ILE A 187 3.27 -8.43 -21.07
C ILE A 187 4.74 -8.11 -20.89
N ARG A 188 5.22 -7.04 -21.53
CA ARG A 188 6.56 -6.51 -21.29
C ARG A 188 6.62 -5.88 -19.91
N VAL A 189 7.62 -6.23 -19.11
CA VAL A 189 7.75 -5.80 -17.72
C VAL A 189 9.05 -5.00 -17.54
N TYR A 190 8.99 -3.98 -16.71
CA TYR A 190 10.13 -3.16 -16.32
C TYR A 190 10.29 -3.19 -14.81
N ARG A 191 11.54 -3.30 -14.34
CA ARG A 191 11.90 -3.06 -12.94
C ARG A 191 12.22 -1.59 -12.75
N VAL A 192 11.72 -1.02 -11.67
CA VAL A 192 12.07 0.35 -11.27
C VAL A 192 13.30 0.28 -10.37
N SER A 193 14.35 0.98 -10.79
CA SER A 193 15.53 1.23 -9.98
C SER A 193 15.40 2.63 -9.37
N GLY A 194 15.91 2.83 -8.15
CA GLY A 194 15.91 4.14 -7.46
C GLY A 194 16.50 5.27 -8.31
N THR A 195 16.41 6.52 -7.81
CA THR A 195 16.74 7.76 -8.56
C THR A 195 17.90 7.57 -9.52
N ALA A 196 17.61 7.73 -10.82
CA ALA A 196 18.63 7.64 -11.85
C ALA A 196 19.70 8.70 -11.54
N ALA A 197 20.97 8.29 -11.43
CA ALA A 197 22.06 9.25 -11.49
C ALA A 197 21.87 10.11 -12.75
N PRO A 198 22.11 11.43 -12.72
CA PRO A 198 21.91 12.28 -13.88
C PRO A 198 22.71 11.70 -15.03
N GLN A 199 22.02 11.14 -16.02
CA GLN A 199 22.67 10.70 -17.24
C GLN A 199 23.16 11.97 -17.92
N ARG A 200 24.45 12.25 -17.73
CA ARG A 200 25.22 13.08 -18.66
C ARG A 200 25.00 12.43 -20.01
N SER A 201 24.23 13.09 -20.86
CA SER A 201 24.04 12.73 -22.26
C SER A 201 25.42 12.74 -22.91
N ALA A 202 26.09 11.58 -22.89
CA ALA A 202 27.24 11.33 -23.72
C ALA A 202 26.70 11.12 -25.15
N PRO A 203 27.21 11.84 -26.15
CA PRO A 203 26.84 11.59 -27.54
C PRO A 203 27.21 10.15 -27.92
N PRO A 204 26.51 9.53 -28.89
CA PRO A 204 26.79 8.16 -29.28
C PRO A 204 28.23 8.06 -29.78
N ALA A 205 29.10 7.42 -29.00
CA ALA A 205 30.47 7.15 -29.38
C ALA A 205 30.46 6.11 -30.50
N SER A 206 30.66 6.61 -31.71
CA SER A 206 31.04 5.86 -32.89
C SER A 206 32.22 4.93 -32.60
N THR A 207 32.04 3.65 -32.93
CA THR A 207 33.06 2.71 -33.44
C THR A 207 34.48 2.88 -32.90
N ALA A 208 34.80 2.20 -31.79
CA ALA A 208 36.17 1.89 -31.40
C ALA A 208 36.40 0.38 -31.45
N ARG A 209 36.86 -0.03 -32.64
CA ARG A 209 37.69 -1.19 -32.96
C ARG A 209 38.46 -1.73 -31.75
N ARG A 210 38.16 -2.97 -31.33
CA ARG A 210 38.96 -3.70 -30.32
C ARG A 210 39.81 -4.75 -31.03
N GLN A 211 41.13 -4.54 -31.05
CA GLN A 211 42.14 -5.46 -31.56
C GLN A 211 42.74 -6.28 -30.41
N GLY A 212 42.72 -7.61 -30.56
CA GLY A 212 43.64 -8.62 -30.00
C GLY A 212 43.55 -8.89 -28.49
N LYS A 213 43.68 -10.11 -27.95
CA LYS A 213 43.90 -11.52 -28.36
C LYS A 213 43.19 -12.33 -27.24
N SER A 214 42.56 -13.50 -27.42
CA SER A 214 43.12 -14.80 -27.81
C SER A 214 42.04 -15.89 -27.69
N SER A 215 42.30 -17.02 -28.34
CA SER A 215 41.68 -18.34 -28.20
C SER A 215 40.75 -18.72 -29.36
N ALA A 216 41.35 -19.54 -30.23
CA ALA A 216 40.77 -20.19 -31.37
C ALA A 216 39.93 -21.40 -30.91
N TRP A 217 38.78 -21.58 -31.56
CA TRP A 217 38.18 -22.83 -32.06
C TRP A 217 36.65 -22.65 -32.12
N GLY A 218 36.04 -22.88 -33.30
CA GLY A 218 34.63 -23.27 -33.35
C GLY A 218 33.61 -22.48 -34.19
N ILE A 219 33.97 -21.73 -35.25
CA ILE A 219 32.95 -21.14 -36.17
C ILE A 219 33.25 -21.41 -37.65
N GLY A 220 33.83 -22.58 -37.97
CA GLY A 220 33.96 -23.07 -39.34
C GLY A 220 32.81 -23.98 -39.80
N ALA A 221 32.03 -24.54 -38.88
CA ALA A 221 31.09 -25.62 -39.17
C ALA A 221 29.65 -25.16 -39.50
N ALA A 222 29.22 -23.97 -39.06
CA ALA A 222 27.83 -23.53 -39.23
C ALA A 222 27.53 -22.93 -40.62
N VAL A 223 28.53 -22.32 -41.27
CA VAL A 223 28.35 -21.65 -42.58
C VAL A 223 28.34 -22.65 -43.75
N VAL A 224 29.04 -23.78 -43.61
CA VAL A 224 29.05 -24.85 -44.64
C VAL A 224 27.73 -25.63 -44.67
N VAL A 225 27.07 -25.82 -43.52
CA VAL A 225 25.77 -26.50 -43.42
C VAL A 225 24.63 -25.65 -44.00
N ALA A 226 24.68 -24.33 -43.83
CA ALA A 226 23.67 -23.42 -44.39
C ALA A 226 23.73 -23.31 -45.92
N ILE A 227 24.94 -23.36 -46.52
CA ILE A 227 25.11 -23.29 -47.97
C ILE A 227 24.69 -24.62 -48.64
N ALA A 228 24.92 -25.77 -47.99
CA ALA A 228 24.49 -27.07 -48.50
C ALA A 228 22.95 -27.25 -48.48
N ALA A 229 22.25 -26.68 -47.50
CA ALA A 229 20.79 -26.76 -47.39
C ALA A 229 20.08 -25.91 -48.47
N ILE A 230 20.66 -24.78 -48.88
CA ILE A 230 20.11 -23.90 -49.93
C ILE A 230 20.34 -24.51 -51.33
N ALA A 231 21.47 -25.19 -51.55
CA ALA A 231 21.76 -25.91 -52.80
C ALA A 231 20.86 -27.15 -53.01
N ALA A 232 20.45 -27.82 -51.93
CA ALA A 232 19.49 -28.93 -51.98
C ALA A 232 18.05 -28.46 -52.26
N TRP A 233 17.71 -27.23 -51.91
CA TRP A 233 16.38 -26.66 -52.14
C TRP A 233 16.18 -26.19 -53.61
N GLN A 234 17.24 -25.72 -54.27
CA GLN A 234 17.17 -25.27 -55.67
C GLN A 234 17.19 -26.41 -56.70
N THR A 235 17.67 -27.60 -56.35
CA THR A 235 17.78 -28.75 -57.26
C THR A 235 16.54 -29.65 -57.29
N GLY A 236 15.60 -29.48 -56.35
CA GLY A 236 14.36 -30.26 -56.25
C GLY A 236 13.19 -29.79 -57.12
N TRP A 237 13.21 -28.55 -57.61
CA TRP A 237 12.09 -27.97 -58.41
C TRP A 237 12.24 -28.15 -59.93
N LEU A 238 13.37 -28.68 -60.39
CA LEU A 238 13.67 -28.87 -61.83
C LEU A 238 13.44 -30.30 -62.34
N ARG A 239 12.65 -31.12 -61.62
CA ARG A 239 12.37 -32.52 -62.03
C ARG A 239 10.91 -32.96 -62.03
N PHE A 240 9.98 -32.02 -62.15
CA PHE A 240 8.60 -32.28 -62.60
C PHE A 240 8.21 -31.29 -63.70
N GLY A 241 8.52 -31.62 -64.95
CA GLY A 241 7.69 -31.22 -66.11
C GLY A 241 6.45 -32.14 -66.17
N ALA A 242 5.40 -31.90 -66.94
CA ALA A 242 5.20 -31.07 -68.11
C ALA A 242 3.68 -31.03 -68.47
N ALA A 243 3.36 -30.31 -69.55
CA ALA A 243 2.13 -30.27 -70.36
C ALA A 243 1.23 -29.03 -70.12
N ASP A 244 0.79 -28.25 -71.11
CA ASP A 244 1.04 -28.30 -72.56
C ASP A 244 0.71 -26.95 -73.24
N ARG A 245 1.44 -26.70 -74.33
CA ARG A 245 1.24 -25.86 -75.55
C ARG A 245 0.19 -24.72 -75.65
N GLY A 246 0.65 -23.61 -76.26
CA GLY A 246 -0.13 -22.86 -77.25
C GLY A 246 0.25 -21.37 -77.44
N SER A 247 1.13 -21.07 -78.41
CA SER A 247 1.35 -19.76 -79.05
C SER A 247 0.91 -19.89 -80.53
N PRO A 248 0.94 -18.90 -81.46
CA PRO A 248 1.49 -17.51 -81.38
C PRO A 248 0.75 -16.41 -82.26
N ILE A 249 1.40 -15.22 -82.39
CA ILE A 249 1.62 -14.38 -83.63
C ILE A 249 0.94 -12.97 -83.77
N ASN A 250 1.82 -11.93 -83.90
CA ASN A 250 1.77 -10.63 -84.65
C ASN A 250 0.86 -9.46 -84.21
N ALA A 251 1.16 -8.16 -84.44
CA ALA A 251 2.30 -7.42 -85.02
C ALA A 251 2.16 -5.89 -84.75
N ALA A 252 3.30 -5.19 -84.80
CA ALA A 252 3.58 -3.85 -85.37
C ALA A 252 2.70 -2.60 -85.08
N ALA A 253 3.37 -1.53 -84.65
CA ALA A 253 3.03 -0.11 -84.84
C ALA A 253 3.46 0.36 -86.27
N PRO A 254 3.42 1.65 -86.70
CA PRO A 254 2.95 2.91 -86.07
C PRO A 254 2.19 3.89 -87.04
N GLY A 255 1.76 5.07 -86.55
CA GLY A 255 1.79 6.32 -87.34
C GLY A 255 0.57 7.28 -87.31
N ALA A 256 0.90 8.58 -87.15
CA ALA A 256 0.22 9.80 -87.62
C ALA A 256 -0.74 10.60 -86.70
N ALA A 257 -0.43 11.90 -86.57
CA ALA A 257 -1.22 13.02 -86.02
C ALA A 257 -1.77 13.90 -87.20
N PRO A 258 -2.30 15.15 -87.07
CA PRO A 258 -2.92 15.92 -85.96
C PRO A 258 -4.20 16.72 -86.38
N ALA A 259 -4.67 17.61 -85.48
CA ALA A 259 -5.26 18.95 -85.71
C ALA A 259 -6.78 19.22 -85.66
N ALA A 260 -7.10 20.34 -84.97
CA ALA A 260 -8.04 21.40 -85.31
C ALA A 260 -9.36 21.57 -84.49
N SER A 261 -9.40 22.73 -83.81
CA SER A 261 -10.52 23.70 -83.75
C SER A 261 -11.63 23.57 -82.71
N ALA A 262 -11.74 24.64 -81.91
CA ALA A 262 -12.84 25.00 -81.02
C ALA A 262 -14.15 25.33 -81.75
N PRO A 263 -15.26 25.43 -81.01
CA PRO A 263 -16.08 26.64 -81.11
C PRO A 263 -16.43 27.26 -79.75
N ALA A 264 -16.86 28.52 -79.84
CA ALA A 264 -17.03 29.48 -78.77
C ALA A 264 -18.41 29.45 -78.08
N LEU A 265 -18.39 29.81 -76.78
CA LEU A 265 -19.30 30.67 -76.01
C LEU A 265 -20.81 30.69 -76.31
N SER A 266 -21.64 30.34 -75.30
CA SER A 266 -22.68 31.24 -74.77
C SER A 266 -23.21 30.83 -73.38
N SER A 267 -23.20 31.83 -72.48
CA SER A 267 -24.09 32.11 -71.34
C SER A 267 -24.35 31.08 -70.22
N ALA A 268 -23.74 31.31 -69.07
CA ALA A 268 -24.38 31.16 -67.76
C ALA A 268 -23.80 32.17 -66.74
N THR A 269 -24.70 32.85 -66.05
CA THR A 269 -24.53 33.98 -65.11
C THR A 269 -23.73 33.60 -63.85
N PRO A 270 -22.84 34.47 -63.30
CA PRO A 270 -22.37 34.31 -61.93
C PRO A 270 -23.21 35.15 -60.96
N GLY A 271 -23.77 34.46 -59.96
CA GLY A 271 -24.34 35.08 -58.78
C GLY A 271 -23.26 35.76 -57.92
N THR A 272 -23.62 36.94 -57.44
CA THR A 272 -22.83 37.83 -56.58
C THR A 272 -22.49 37.16 -55.24
N ALA A 273 -21.21 36.84 -55.02
CA ALA A 273 -20.65 36.63 -53.69
C ALA A 273 -19.83 37.87 -53.32
N SER A 274 -20.38 38.66 -52.40
CA SER A 274 -19.79 39.86 -51.82
C SER A 274 -18.53 39.52 -51.03
N GLY A 275 -17.35 39.84 -51.58
CA GLY A 275 -16.09 39.82 -50.84
C GLY A 275 -16.00 41.03 -49.90
N ALA A 276 -15.72 40.78 -48.63
CA ALA A 276 -15.38 41.84 -47.68
C ALA A 276 -14.06 42.53 -48.12
N PRO A 277 -13.94 43.86 -48.00
CA PRO A 277 -12.76 44.59 -48.45
C PRO A 277 -11.51 44.20 -47.63
N PRO A 278 -10.30 44.22 -48.25
CA PRO A 278 -9.06 43.70 -47.66
C PRO A 278 -8.61 44.37 -46.35
N ILE A 279 -9.22 45.50 -45.97
CA ILE A 279 -8.91 46.24 -44.75
C ILE A 279 -9.58 45.60 -43.52
N GLN A 280 -10.77 44.99 -43.66
CA GLN A 280 -11.52 44.48 -42.52
C GLN A 280 -10.94 43.18 -41.97
N ALA A 281 -10.45 42.30 -42.85
CA ALA A 281 -9.81 41.05 -42.46
C ALA A 281 -8.52 41.29 -41.66
N ASP A 282 -7.76 42.34 -42.00
CA ASP A 282 -6.51 42.68 -41.31
C ASP A 282 -6.76 43.22 -39.89
N ILE A 283 -7.82 44.00 -39.70
CA ILE A 283 -8.27 44.51 -38.39
C ILE A 283 -8.73 43.36 -37.48
N ASP A 284 -9.50 42.41 -38.01
CA ASP A 284 -9.98 41.27 -37.24
C ASP A 284 -8.82 40.35 -36.82
N THR A 285 -7.82 40.19 -37.69
CA THR A 285 -6.61 39.41 -37.39
C THR A 285 -5.75 40.08 -36.31
N GLN A 286 -5.67 41.41 -36.30
CA GLN A 286 -4.97 42.19 -35.27
C GLN A 286 -5.68 42.11 -33.92
N ARG A 287 -7.02 42.17 -33.89
CA ARG A 287 -7.80 41.99 -32.65
C ARG A 287 -7.61 40.60 -32.04
N LEU A 288 -7.69 39.55 -32.85
CA LEU A 288 -7.48 38.18 -32.38
C LEU A 288 -6.07 37.96 -31.79
N ARG A 289 -5.05 38.60 -32.35
CA ARG A 289 -3.68 38.57 -31.79
C ARG A 289 -3.59 39.31 -30.46
N ALA A 290 -4.22 40.48 -30.34
CA ALA A 290 -4.24 41.24 -29.10
C ALA A 290 -5.00 40.48 -27.98
N ASP A 291 -6.12 39.85 -28.32
CA ASP A 291 -6.89 39.03 -27.38
C ASP A 291 -6.13 37.77 -26.96
N ALA A 292 -5.40 37.14 -27.88
CA ALA A 292 -4.54 35.99 -27.57
C ALA A 292 -3.37 36.38 -26.64
N GLU A 293 -2.76 37.55 -26.85
CA GLU A 293 -1.72 38.06 -25.94
C GLU A 293 -2.27 38.43 -24.55
N ALA A 294 -3.49 38.99 -24.49
CA ALA A 294 -4.16 39.29 -23.23
C ALA A 294 -4.48 38.02 -22.43
N LEU A 295 -5.01 36.99 -23.10
CA LEU A 295 -5.29 35.68 -22.48
C LEU A 295 -4.00 35.00 -22.01
N LYS A 296 -2.91 35.10 -22.79
CA LYS A 296 -1.60 34.57 -22.40
C LYS A 296 -1.07 35.26 -21.13
N LYS A 297 -1.16 36.59 -21.05
CA LYS A 297 -0.79 37.34 -19.84
C LYS A 297 -1.63 36.97 -18.63
N GLN A 298 -2.93 36.75 -18.80
CA GLN A 298 -3.81 36.29 -17.73
C GLN A 298 -3.39 34.91 -17.23
N ALA A 299 -3.15 33.95 -18.13
CA ALA A 299 -2.71 32.60 -17.77
C ALA A 299 -1.35 32.60 -17.05
N GLU A 300 -0.40 33.42 -17.49
CA GLU A 300 0.90 33.58 -16.81
C GLU A 300 0.75 34.16 -15.40
N THR A 301 -0.17 35.10 -15.21
CA THR A 301 -0.46 35.71 -13.91
C THR A 301 -1.13 34.70 -12.96
N GLU A 302 -2.08 33.91 -13.45
CA GLU A 302 -2.73 32.86 -12.65
C GLU A 302 -1.76 31.74 -12.27
N LEU A 303 -0.86 31.34 -13.19
CA LEU A 303 0.18 30.35 -12.90
C LEU A 303 1.17 30.85 -11.84
N ALA A 304 1.55 32.14 -11.89
CA ALA A 304 2.42 32.74 -10.87
C ALA A 304 1.74 32.75 -9.49
N ARG A 305 0.44 33.07 -9.44
CA ARG A 305 -0.35 33.04 -8.21
C ARG A 305 -0.46 31.62 -7.63
N ALA A 306 -0.77 30.63 -8.48
CA ALA A 306 -0.87 29.24 -8.06
C ALA A 306 0.46 28.67 -7.52
N ARG A 307 1.60 29.09 -8.11
CA ARG A 307 2.93 28.73 -7.60
C ARG A 307 3.20 29.34 -6.23
N SER A 308 2.90 30.64 -6.05
CA SER A 308 3.03 31.31 -4.76
C SER A 308 2.18 30.65 -3.67
N ASP A 309 0.95 30.27 -3.98
CA ASP A 309 0.06 29.59 -3.04
C ASP A 309 0.58 28.19 -2.69
N ALA A 310 1.11 27.44 -3.67
CA ALA A 310 1.70 26.13 -3.44
C ALA A 310 2.98 26.20 -2.57
N ASP A 311 3.81 27.22 -2.76
CA ASP A 311 5.01 27.44 -1.96
C ASP A 311 4.67 27.87 -0.52
N ALA A 312 3.63 28.69 -0.33
CA ALA A 312 3.12 29.04 0.99
C ALA A 312 2.57 27.82 1.76
N VAL A 313 1.83 26.95 1.08
CA VAL A 313 1.34 25.68 1.66
C VAL A 313 2.50 24.76 2.04
N ARG A 314 3.54 24.69 1.19
CA ARG A 314 4.75 23.89 1.48
C ARG A 314 5.51 24.42 2.69
N ALA A 315 5.68 25.73 2.81
CA ALA A 315 6.34 26.37 3.95
C ALA A 315 5.54 26.23 5.26
N ALA A 316 4.21 26.31 5.20
CA ALA A 316 3.36 26.07 6.36
C ALA A 316 3.46 24.60 6.84
N ARG A 317 3.56 23.66 5.91
CA ARG A 317 3.66 22.22 6.20
C ARG A 317 5.00 21.84 6.82
N THR A 318 6.13 22.36 6.30
CA THR A 318 7.45 22.13 6.91
C THR A 318 7.54 22.69 8.33
N LYS A 319 6.89 23.82 8.60
CA LYS A 319 6.79 24.37 9.96
C LYS A 319 5.99 23.46 10.90
N ALA A 320 4.84 22.95 10.45
CA ALA A 320 4.01 22.02 11.24
C ALA A 320 4.74 20.70 11.51
N ASP A 321 5.46 20.16 10.51
CA ASP A 321 6.24 18.93 10.65
C ASP A 321 7.42 19.12 11.63
N ALA A 322 8.07 20.29 11.63
CA ALA A 322 9.12 20.63 12.58
C ALA A 322 8.58 20.77 14.02
N GLU A 323 7.41 21.39 14.20
CA GLU A 323 6.76 21.51 15.52
C GLU A 323 6.29 20.15 16.06
N ALA A 324 5.79 19.26 15.19
CA ALA A 324 5.44 17.89 15.54
C ALA A 324 6.66 17.03 15.87
N ALA A 325 7.78 17.20 15.17
CA ALA A 325 9.06 16.55 15.48
C ALA A 325 9.60 17.01 16.85
N ALA A 326 9.58 18.32 17.13
CA ALA A 326 9.98 18.88 18.41
C ALA A 326 9.11 18.37 19.57
N SER A 327 7.79 18.21 19.35
CA SER A 327 6.88 17.68 20.37
C SER A 327 7.13 16.20 20.67
N ARG A 328 7.46 15.39 19.65
CA ARG A 328 7.85 13.98 19.81
C ARG A 328 9.15 13.83 20.60
N LEU A 329 10.15 14.68 20.32
CA LEU A 329 11.41 14.70 21.06
C LEU A 329 11.21 15.03 22.55
N ARG A 330 10.31 15.97 22.88
CA ARG A 330 9.97 16.30 24.28
C ARG A 330 9.27 15.14 24.99
N ALA A 331 8.29 14.50 24.34
CA ALA A 331 7.61 13.34 24.90
C ALA A 331 8.59 12.16 25.14
N GLN A 332 9.52 11.93 24.20
CA GLN A 332 10.55 10.91 24.37
C GLN A 332 11.49 11.23 25.55
N ALA A 333 11.90 12.49 25.70
CA ALA A 333 12.73 12.93 26.82
C ALA A 333 12.03 12.73 28.18
N GLU A 334 10.71 12.92 28.26
CA GLU A 334 9.94 12.64 29.49
C GLU A 334 9.89 11.15 29.84
N VAL A 335 9.71 10.29 28.82
CA VAL A 335 9.74 8.83 28.99
C VAL A 335 11.12 8.36 29.44
N ASP A 336 12.19 8.86 28.81
CA ASP A 336 13.57 8.52 29.18
C ASP A 336 13.91 8.99 30.60
N ALA A 337 13.45 10.19 30.99
CA ALA A 337 13.61 10.68 32.36
C ALA A 337 12.84 9.82 33.38
N ALA A 338 11.66 9.30 33.02
CA ALA A 338 10.91 8.38 33.86
C ALA A 338 11.62 7.03 34.03
N ARG A 339 12.22 6.51 32.96
CA ARG A 339 13.05 5.28 33.00
C ARG A 339 14.28 5.46 33.89
N ILE A 340 15.00 6.57 33.76
CA ILE A 340 16.17 6.85 34.60
C ILE A 340 15.78 6.91 36.08
N ARG A 341 14.63 7.52 36.40
CA ARG A 341 14.11 7.56 37.77
C ARG A 341 13.75 6.17 38.31
N SER A 342 13.12 5.31 37.50
CA SER A 342 12.78 3.95 37.94
C SER A 342 14.01 3.07 38.12
N GLU A 343 15.02 3.20 37.24
CA GLU A 343 16.30 2.50 37.37
C GLU A 343 17.08 2.94 38.62
N ALA A 344 17.10 4.25 38.91
CA ALA A 344 17.71 4.79 40.13
C ALA A 344 16.99 4.30 41.39
N ALA A 345 15.65 4.25 41.39
CA ALA A 345 14.88 3.72 42.51
C ALA A 345 15.15 2.22 42.72
N ALA A 346 15.23 1.43 41.65
CA ALA A 346 15.56 0.00 41.72
C ALA A 346 16.99 -0.23 42.23
N ALA A 347 17.95 0.62 41.85
CA ALA A 347 19.31 0.59 42.39
C ALA A 347 19.33 0.89 43.90
N ALA A 348 18.58 1.89 44.36
CA ALA A 348 18.47 2.22 45.78
C ALA A 348 17.89 1.05 46.62
N VAL A 349 16.85 0.38 46.11
CA VAL A 349 16.27 -0.81 46.77
C VAL A 349 17.30 -1.93 46.91
N ARG A 350 18.10 -2.20 45.87
CA ARG A 350 19.18 -3.20 45.91
C ARG A 350 20.24 -2.84 46.96
N THR A 351 20.68 -1.58 47.00
CA THR A 351 21.67 -1.17 48.02
C THR A 351 21.16 -1.32 49.46
N LYS A 352 19.85 -1.10 49.66
CA LYS A 352 19.22 -1.29 50.97
C LYS A 352 19.10 -2.77 51.34
N SER A 353 18.72 -3.63 50.39
CA SER A 353 18.67 -5.08 50.65
C SER A 353 20.04 -5.68 50.94
N ASP A 354 21.08 -5.21 50.24
CA ASP A 354 22.46 -5.66 50.43
C ASP A 354 23.00 -5.22 51.80
N ALA A 355 22.67 -4.00 52.24
CA ALA A 355 23.00 -3.52 53.58
C ALA A 355 22.30 -4.33 54.69
N GLU A 356 21.00 -4.61 54.54
CA GLU A 356 20.25 -5.44 55.50
C GLU A 356 20.73 -6.89 55.55
N ALA A 357 21.18 -7.45 54.41
CA ALA A 357 21.80 -8.77 54.35
C ALA A 357 23.17 -8.79 55.06
N ALA A 358 23.97 -7.74 54.91
CA ALA A 358 25.25 -7.60 55.61
C ALA A 358 25.07 -7.50 57.13
N THR A 359 24.07 -6.75 57.61
CA THR A 359 23.75 -6.66 59.05
C THR A 359 23.32 -8.01 59.62
N ARG A 360 22.41 -8.73 58.95
CA ARG A 360 22.00 -10.09 59.37
C ARG A 360 23.17 -11.08 59.43
N THR A 361 24.10 -10.97 58.49
CA THR A 361 25.31 -11.81 58.47
C THR A 361 26.23 -11.49 59.65
N ALA A 362 26.35 -10.22 60.03
CA ALA A 362 27.14 -9.78 61.19
C ALA A 362 26.52 -10.25 62.52
N GLU A 363 25.21 -10.13 62.68
CA GLU A 363 24.48 -10.60 63.87
C GLU A 363 24.58 -12.13 64.03
N THR A 364 24.45 -12.88 62.93
CA THR A 364 24.59 -14.34 62.92
C THR A 364 26.02 -14.77 63.30
N ARG A 365 27.02 -14.00 62.88
CA ARG A 365 28.43 -14.24 63.24
C ARG A 365 28.72 -13.92 64.71
N ALA A 366 28.06 -12.89 65.27
CA ALA A 366 28.16 -12.54 66.69
C ALA A 366 27.48 -13.58 67.59
N ALA A 367 26.32 -14.10 67.21
CA ALA A 367 25.60 -15.14 67.95
C ALA A 367 26.40 -16.46 68.05
N LYS A 368 27.20 -16.78 67.02
CA LYS A 368 28.05 -17.98 66.98
C LYS A 368 29.35 -17.85 67.79
N ALA A 369 29.66 -16.68 68.34
CA ALA A 369 30.90 -16.40 69.09
C ALA A 369 30.73 -16.44 70.62
N THR A 370 29.62 -16.96 71.15
CA THR A 370 29.41 -17.07 72.60
C THR A 370 29.96 -18.41 73.12
N PRO A 371 30.93 -18.45 74.06
CA PRO A 371 31.50 -19.70 74.57
C PRO A 371 30.64 -20.25 75.72
N ALA A 372 30.18 -21.50 75.58
CA ALA A 372 29.58 -22.27 76.66
C ALA A 372 30.65 -23.10 77.43
N PRO A 373 30.47 -23.34 78.75
CA PRO A 373 31.53 -23.87 79.61
C PRO A 373 31.76 -25.38 79.45
N ARG A 374 33.01 -25.78 79.70
CA ARG A 374 33.53 -27.15 79.63
C ARG A 374 32.95 -28.05 80.74
N ASN A 375 32.60 -29.29 80.37
CA ASN A 375 32.80 -30.55 81.11
C ASN A 375 32.53 -31.70 80.12
N ALA A 376 33.52 -32.45 79.64
CA ALA A 376 34.14 -33.63 80.27
C ALA A 376 33.13 -34.78 80.49
N ASP A 377 32.98 -35.72 79.55
CA ASP A 377 33.62 -37.04 79.65
C ASP A 377 33.39 -37.96 78.42
N LYS A 378 34.24 -38.98 78.37
CA LYS A 378 34.66 -40.01 77.36
C LYS A 378 33.63 -40.85 76.54
N PRO A 379 34.13 -41.68 75.57
CA PRO A 379 33.44 -42.19 74.37
C PRO A 379 33.23 -43.72 74.33
N SER A 380 32.52 -44.20 73.29
CA SER A 380 32.74 -45.48 72.58
C SER A 380 31.89 -45.49 71.28
N ASP A 381 32.50 -45.66 70.10
CA ASP A 381 32.61 -46.91 69.29
C ASP A 381 31.32 -47.22 68.48
N THR A 382 31.26 -47.73 67.24
CA THR A 382 32.16 -48.08 66.13
C THR A 382 31.27 -48.52 64.94
N ALA A 383 31.81 -48.47 63.71
CA ALA A 383 31.46 -49.22 62.49
C ALA A 383 30.07 -48.99 61.84
N ALA A 384 29.98 -48.46 60.61
CA ALA A 384 30.43 -48.97 59.28
C ALA A 384 29.47 -50.00 58.64
N ALA A 385 28.94 -49.68 57.46
CA ALA A 385 28.86 -50.56 56.29
C ALA A 385 28.25 -49.82 55.07
N THR A 386 28.55 -50.35 53.89
CA THR A 386 28.70 -49.68 52.59
C THR A 386 27.57 -50.02 51.61
N THR A 387 27.42 -49.17 50.58
CA THR A 387 27.02 -49.44 49.18
C THR A 387 25.53 -49.51 48.82
N ALA A 388 25.07 -48.60 47.93
CA ALA A 388 24.65 -48.91 46.55
C ALA A 388 23.89 -47.73 45.89
N VAL A 389 24.19 -47.50 44.62
CA VAL A 389 23.47 -46.70 43.60
C VAL A 389 23.40 -47.65 42.38
N PRO A 390 22.30 -47.80 41.60
CA PRO A 390 21.77 -46.70 40.78
C PRO A 390 20.25 -46.65 40.41
N ALA A 391 19.87 -45.43 40.00
CA ALA A 391 18.98 -45.02 38.90
C ALA A 391 17.48 -45.40 38.82
N ALA A 392 16.70 -44.31 38.70
CA ALA A 392 15.54 -44.07 37.82
C ALA A 392 14.15 -44.66 38.19
N MET A 393 13.23 -43.75 38.54
CA MET A 393 11.86 -43.73 38.03
C MET A 393 11.20 -42.36 38.22
N ASP A 394 10.97 -41.69 37.09
CA ASP A 394 9.78 -40.94 36.67
C ASP A 394 8.79 -40.44 37.74
N LYS A 395 8.55 -39.13 37.76
CA LYS A 395 7.25 -38.51 38.07
C LYS A 395 7.24 -37.04 37.63
N THR A 396 7.00 -36.85 36.34
CA THR A 396 6.56 -35.56 35.80
C THR A 396 5.05 -35.43 36.07
N ALA A 397 4.67 -34.88 37.21
CA ALA A 397 3.27 -34.55 37.51
C ALA A 397 2.95 -33.15 36.96
N ARG A 398 2.43 -33.15 35.73
CA ARG A 398 1.75 -32.04 35.06
C ARG A 398 0.54 -31.62 35.91
N ALA A 399 0.56 -30.41 36.43
CA ALA A 399 -0.61 -29.81 37.09
C ALA A 399 -1.74 -29.60 36.05
N PRO A 400 -3.01 -29.87 36.40
CA PRO A 400 -4.13 -29.69 35.50
C PRO A 400 -4.52 -28.20 35.37
N THR A 401 -4.55 -27.75 34.12
CA THR A 401 -5.40 -26.73 33.51
C THR A 401 -6.33 -25.90 34.44
N SER A 402 -5.91 -24.68 34.75
CA SER A 402 -6.77 -23.58 35.24
C SER A 402 -7.28 -22.74 34.05
N ALA A 403 -8.12 -23.33 33.19
CA ALA A 403 -8.72 -22.60 32.06
C ALA A 403 -10.22 -22.29 32.25
N ALA A 404 -10.83 -22.77 33.34
CA ALA A 404 -12.28 -22.65 33.54
C ALA A 404 -12.71 -21.51 34.51
N ALA A 405 -11.78 -20.89 35.24
CA ALA A 405 -12.11 -19.84 36.23
C ALA A 405 -12.00 -18.41 35.67
N ASP A 406 -11.25 -18.19 34.58
CA ASP A 406 -10.95 -16.84 34.07
C ASP A 406 -12.00 -16.29 33.09
N GLY A 407 -12.91 -17.14 32.58
CA GLY A 407 -13.97 -16.75 31.63
C GLY A 407 -15.02 -15.79 32.21
N ALA A 408 -15.24 -15.82 33.52
CA ALA A 408 -16.25 -15.01 34.21
C ALA A 408 -15.69 -13.74 34.84
N ARG A 409 -14.37 -13.51 34.76
CA ARG A 409 -13.70 -12.40 35.46
C ARG A 409 -14.15 -11.04 34.93
N TYR A 410 -14.27 -10.91 33.61
CA TYR A 410 -14.59 -9.65 32.94
C TYR A 410 -16.07 -9.55 32.53
N ASP A 411 -16.81 -10.65 32.62
CA ASP A 411 -18.21 -10.74 32.22
C ASP A 411 -19.09 -9.73 32.97
N GLY A 412 -20.03 -9.11 32.24
CA GLY A 412 -20.94 -8.10 32.76
C GLY A 412 -21.16 -6.93 31.79
N THR A 413 -21.87 -5.91 32.28
CA THR A 413 -22.15 -4.69 31.52
C THR A 413 -21.09 -3.64 31.80
N TRP A 414 -20.59 -2.99 30.75
CA TRP A 414 -19.52 -2.00 30.81
C TRP A 414 -19.95 -0.69 30.15
N ASN A 415 -19.73 0.41 30.85
CA ASN A 415 -19.80 1.75 30.29
C ASN A 415 -18.47 2.07 29.60
N VAL A 416 -18.55 2.47 28.35
CA VAL A 416 -17.38 2.82 27.53
C VAL A 416 -17.47 4.29 27.15
N THR A 417 -16.45 5.04 27.52
CA THR A 417 -16.31 6.46 27.15
C THR A 417 -15.14 6.60 26.20
N VAL A 418 -15.39 7.14 25.00
CA VAL A 418 -14.35 7.51 24.02
C VAL A 418 -14.16 9.02 24.07
N VAL A 419 -12.92 9.46 24.27
CA VAL A 419 -12.55 10.88 24.27
C VAL A 419 -11.50 11.10 23.20
N CYS A 420 -11.78 12.03 22.29
CA CYS A 420 -10.82 12.42 21.26
C CYS A 420 -10.55 13.92 21.34
N ALA A 421 -9.26 14.26 21.40
CA ALA A 421 -8.78 15.63 21.34
C ALA A 421 -9.04 16.26 19.95
N PRO A 422 -9.04 17.60 19.84
CA PRO A 422 -9.11 18.25 18.53
C PRO A 422 -7.83 17.97 17.73
N ALA A 423 -7.97 17.73 16.42
CA ALA A 423 -6.82 17.51 15.52
C ALA A 423 -7.20 17.83 14.06
N GLU A 424 -6.30 18.45 13.30
CA GLU A 424 -6.43 18.65 11.84
C GLU A 424 -7.81 19.20 11.39
N GLY A 425 -8.28 20.26 12.06
CA GLY A 425 -9.57 20.89 11.77
C GLY A 425 -10.80 20.16 12.31
N ALA A 426 -10.62 18.97 12.91
CA ALA A 426 -11.68 18.25 13.59
C ALA A 426 -11.81 18.71 15.05
N SER A 427 -13.04 18.96 15.49
CA SER A 427 -13.38 19.30 16.87
C SER A 427 -13.17 18.11 17.81
N ALA A 428 -12.94 18.42 19.09
CA ALA A 428 -12.94 17.41 20.16
C ALA A 428 -14.35 16.80 20.29
N TYR A 429 -14.43 15.53 20.67
CA TYR A 429 -15.71 14.90 20.98
C TYR A 429 -15.57 13.87 22.10
N LYS A 430 -16.71 13.63 22.76
CA LYS A 430 -16.91 12.58 23.75
C LYS A 430 -18.07 11.71 23.29
N LEU A 431 -17.84 10.39 23.25
CA LEU A 431 -18.84 9.40 22.90
C LEU A 431 -19.03 8.44 24.06
N GLU A 432 -20.27 8.09 24.37
CA GLU A 432 -20.59 7.08 25.38
C GLU A 432 -21.37 5.94 24.73
N LEU A 433 -21.01 4.71 25.10
CA LEU A 433 -21.68 3.50 24.67
C LEU A 433 -21.65 2.44 25.76
N VAL A 434 -22.62 1.53 25.72
CA VAL A 434 -22.68 0.38 26.62
C VAL A 434 -22.19 -0.85 25.87
N ALA A 435 -21.32 -1.62 26.51
CA ALA A 435 -20.79 -2.87 26.01
C ALA A 435 -21.16 -4.03 26.95
N GLN A 436 -21.42 -5.19 26.38
CA GLN A 436 -21.58 -6.44 27.11
C GLN A 436 -20.30 -7.26 26.95
N VAL A 437 -19.79 -7.77 28.06
CA VAL A 437 -18.73 -8.79 28.07
C VAL A 437 -19.37 -10.10 28.47
N LYS A 438 -19.19 -11.11 27.61
CA LYS A 438 -19.63 -12.49 27.88
C LYS A 438 -18.57 -13.43 27.33
N ASP A 439 -18.19 -14.43 28.12
CA ASP A 439 -17.15 -15.40 27.76
C ASP A 439 -15.85 -14.68 27.38
N ASN A 440 -15.47 -13.63 28.14
CA ASN A 440 -14.35 -12.73 27.87
C ASN A 440 -14.38 -12.03 26.50
N PHE A 441 -15.53 -11.97 25.82
CA PHE A 441 -15.69 -11.24 24.57
C PHE A 441 -16.51 -9.98 24.78
N LEU A 442 -15.90 -8.81 24.55
CA LEU A 442 -16.55 -7.52 24.62
C LEU A 442 -17.30 -7.24 23.33
N ARG A 443 -18.54 -6.76 23.43
CA ARG A 443 -19.32 -6.22 22.31
C ARG A 443 -20.15 -5.01 22.76
N GLY A 444 -19.91 -3.86 22.15
CA GLY A 444 -20.66 -2.63 22.36
C GLY A 444 -21.02 -1.93 21.06
N GLN A 445 -22.06 -1.11 21.11
CA GLN A 445 -22.57 -0.37 19.96
C GLN A 445 -23.01 1.04 20.38
N HIS A 446 -22.76 2.00 19.50
CA HIS A 446 -23.32 3.34 19.52
C HIS A 446 -24.05 3.64 18.21
N GLY A 447 -25.20 4.31 18.29
CA GLY A 447 -25.99 4.70 17.13
C GLY A 447 -26.75 3.53 16.48
N ALA A 448 -27.44 3.83 15.37
CA ALA A 448 -28.20 2.86 14.60
C ALA A 448 -27.33 2.22 13.52
N ASP A 449 -27.36 0.89 13.41
CA ASP A 449 -26.56 0.14 12.44
C ASP A 449 -26.75 0.67 11.00
N GLY A 450 -25.64 0.81 10.27
CA GLY A 450 -25.63 1.35 8.92
C GLY A 450 -25.93 2.85 8.77
N LYS A 451 -26.11 3.60 9.87
CA LYS A 451 -26.35 5.06 9.82
C LYS A 451 -25.07 5.86 10.12
N PRO A 452 -24.95 7.10 9.61
CA PRO A 452 -23.86 8.00 9.97
C PRO A 452 -23.71 8.14 11.49
N GLY A 453 -22.48 8.06 11.99
CA GLY A 453 -22.18 8.10 13.43
C GLY A 453 -22.34 6.76 14.15
N TRP A 454 -22.73 5.68 13.46
CA TRP A 454 -22.70 4.34 14.03
C TRP A 454 -21.28 3.90 14.35
N LEU A 455 -21.12 3.21 15.48
CA LEU A 455 -19.86 2.60 15.91
C LEU A 455 -20.17 1.28 16.61
N ARG A 456 -19.51 0.20 16.20
CA ARG A 456 -19.45 -1.08 16.91
C ARG A 456 -18.03 -1.29 17.41
N LEU A 457 -17.89 -1.71 18.66
CA LEU A 457 -16.62 -2.04 19.30
C LEU A 457 -16.69 -3.47 19.82
N GLN A 458 -15.75 -4.33 19.44
CA GLN A 458 -15.76 -5.73 19.86
C GLN A 458 -14.37 -6.36 19.91
N GLY A 459 -14.17 -7.36 20.76
CA GLY A 459 -12.91 -8.10 20.81
C GLY A 459 -12.81 -9.03 22.01
N ALA A 460 -11.87 -9.98 21.94
CA ALA A 460 -11.56 -10.88 23.04
C ALA A 460 -10.65 -10.19 24.07
N ILE A 461 -10.95 -10.39 25.34
CA ILE A 461 -10.13 -9.98 26.48
C ILE A 461 -9.34 -11.21 26.92
N GLN A 462 -8.01 -11.09 26.92
CA GLN A 462 -7.13 -12.16 27.33
C GLN A 462 -7.19 -12.37 28.84
N PRO A 463 -6.78 -13.54 29.36
CA PRO A 463 -6.77 -13.80 30.80
C PRO A 463 -5.96 -12.77 31.60
N ASP A 464 -4.88 -12.23 31.02
CA ASP A 464 -4.04 -11.18 31.61
C ASP A 464 -4.66 -9.77 31.56
N GLY A 465 -5.88 -9.65 31.02
CA GLY A 465 -6.61 -8.39 30.90
C GLY A 465 -6.27 -7.57 29.64
N SER A 466 -5.29 -7.99 28.84
CA SER A 466 -4.98 -7.32 27.58
C SER A 466 -6.05 -7.60 26.53
N ALA A 467 -6.33 -6.64 25.66
CA ALA A 467 -7.30 -6.80 24.57
C ALA A 467 -6.96 -5.91 23.38
N THR A 468 -7.17 -6.42 22.17
CA THR A 468 -7.19 -5.63 20.94
C THR A 468 -8.61 -5.64 20.39
N LEU A 469 -9.29 -4.50 20.50
CA LEU A 469 -10.70 -4.37 20.11
C LEU A 469 -10.80 -3.83 18.67
N ASP A 470 -11.56 -4.52 17.82
CA ASP A 470 -11.98 -4.08 16.49
C ASP A 470 -13.13 -3.08 16.62
N ALA A 471 -12.94 -1.91 16.03
CA ALA A 471 -13.94 -0.86 16.01
C ALA A 471 -14.31 -0.54 14.56
N ARG A 472 -15.59 -0.62 14.22
CA ARG A 472 -16.10 -0.32 12.87
C ARG A 472 -17.27 0.63 12.94
N GLY A 473 -17.34 1.57 12.02
CA GLY A 473 -18.40 2.56 12.05
C GLY A 473 -18.55 3.31 10.75
N PHE A 474 -19.48 4.26 10.76
CA PHE A 474 -19.66 5.24 9.69
C PHE A 474 -19.39 6.63 10.23
N THR A 475 -18.71 7.48 9.46
CA THR A 475 -18.41 8.85 9.83
C THR A 475 -19.69 9.60 10.20
N GLY A 476 -19.65 10.33 11.32
CA GLY A 476 -20.76 11.17 11.77
C GLY A 476 -20.66 12.57 11.20
N ASP A 477 -21.03 13.56 12.01
CA ASP A 477 -20.93 14.98 11.69
C ASP A 477 -19.50 15.35 11.18
N PRO A 478 -19.37 15.90 9.96
CA PRO A 478 -18.08 16.28 9.36
C PRO A 478 -17.18 17.13 10.24
N LYS A 479 -17.74 17.95 11.14
CA LYS A 479 -16.94 18.81 12.04
C LYS A 479 -16.08 18.04 13.03
N TYR A 480 -16.40 16.77 13.30
CA TYR A 480 -15.60 15.89 14.15
C TYR A 480 -14.69 14.98 13.34
N ASN A 481 -14.70 15.06 12.01
CA ASN A 481 -13.88 14.23 11.15
C ASN A 481 -12.64 15.02 10.68
N ILE A 482 -11.46 14.38 10.71
CA ILE A 482 -10.24 14.97 10.16
C ILE A 482 -10.50 15.31 8.68
N LYS A 483 -10.07 16.50 8.23
CA LYS A 483 -10.29 17.01 6.87
C LYS A 483 -11.77 17.18 6.48
N ASN A 484 -12.68 17.30 7.45
CA ASN A 484 -14.11 17.55 7.19
C ASN A 484 -14.74 16.49 6.26
N ILE A 485 -14.31 15.24 6.42
CA ILE A 485 -14.79 14.10 5.63
C ILE A 485 -16.31 13.99 5.79
N ALA A 486 -16.99 13.75 4.65
CA ALA A 486 -18.44 13.61 4.59
C ALA A 486 -18.97 12.52 5.53
N GLN A 487 -20.19 12.71 6.05
CA GLN A 487 -20.88 11.73 6.88
C GLN A 487 -21.22 10.46 6.08
N GLY A 488 -21.26 9.31 6.76
CA GLY A 488 -21.66 8.03 6.15
C GLY A 488 -20.55 7.25 5.44
N LEU A 489 -19.28 7.65 5.56
CA LEU A 489 -18.15 6.86 5.06
C LEU A 489 -17.75 5.79 6.08
N PRO A 490 -17.53 4.53 5.66
CA PRO A 490 -17.09 3.50 6.55
C PRO A 490 -15.67 3.78 7.06
N TYR A 491 -15.41 3.44 8.32
CA TYR A 491 -14.09 3.42 8.90
C TYR A 491 -13.93 2.19 9.79
N ALA A 492 -12.67 1.77 9.96
CA ALA A 492 -12.28 0.76 10.92
C ALA A 492 -10.98 1.19 11.62
N TYR A 493 -10.84 0.82 12.88
CA TYR A 493 -9.61 0.99 13.66
C TYR A 493 -9.56 -0.05 14.78
N HIS A 494 -8.39 -0.21 15.38
CA HIS A 494 -8.16 -1.03 16.54
C HIS A 494 -7.93 -0.18 17.79
N VAL A 495 -8.30 -0.74 18.93
CA VAL A 495 -8.03 -0.18 20.26
C VAL A 495 -7.21 -1.19 21.02
N ALA A 496 -5.99 -0.82 21.40
CA ALA A 496 -5.26 -1.54 22.44
C ALA A 496 -5.88 -1.15 23.78
N ALA A 497 -6.33 -2.13 24.54
CA ALA A 497 -6.96 -1.95 25.83
C ALA A 497 -6.37 -2.88 26.89
N GLN A 498 -6.41 -2.43 28.13
CA GLN A 498 -6.05 -3.18 29.32
C GLN A 498 -7.22 -3.12 30.30
N PHE A 499 -7.65 -4.28 30.76
CA PHE A 499 -8.77 -4.47 31.68
C PHE A 499 -8.28 -5.02 33.01
N ASP A 500 -8.80 -4.44 34.09
CA ASP A 500 -8.83 -5.01 35.43
C ASP A 500 -10.24 -5.57 35.70
N ALA A 501 -10.49 -6.08 36.91
CA ALA A 501 -11.78 -6.68 37.26
C ALA A 501 -12.99 -5.75 37.05
N ASN A 502 -12.81 -4.43 37.28
CA ASN A 502 -13.92 -3.45 37.30
C ASN A 502 -13.68 -2.21 36.41
N ARG A 503 -12.49 -2.07 35.82
CA ARG A 503 -12.09 -0.89 35.05
C ARG A 503 -11.22 -1.30 33.88
N GLY A 504 -11.10 -0.44 32.89
CA GLY A 504 -10.14 -0.62 31.81
C GLY A 504 -9.80 0.70 31.15
N THR A 505 -8.66 0.71 30.46
CA THR A 505 -8.20 1.83 29.65
C THR A 505 -7.84 1.34 28.28
N GLY A 506 -8.10 2.13 27.24
CA GLY A 506 -7.65 1.82 25.90
C GLY A 506 -7.22 3.04 25.12
N ARG A 507 -6.47 2.81 24.06
CA ARG A 507 -6.02 3.83 23.13
C ARG A 507 -6.21 3.32 21.71
N ARG A 508 -6.78 4.18 20.87
CA ARG A 508 -6.88 3.93 19.43
C ARG A 508 -5.47 3.88 18.82
N LEU A 509 -5.19 2.85 18.03
CA LEU A 509 -3.87 2.60 17.44
C LEU A 509 -3.68 3.34 16.11
N GLU A 510 -4.74 3.50 15.32
CA GLU A 510 -4.72 4.16 14.02
C GLU A 510 -5.51 5.48 14.03
N LEU A 511 -5.35 6.28 12.99
CA LEU A 511 -6.07 7.56 12.79
C LEU A 511 -5.78 8.56 13.94
N ARG A 512 -6.78 9.42 14.23
CA ARG A 512 -6.72 10.35 15.36
C ARG A 512 -6.63 9.60 16.68
N ALA A 513 -5.62 9.93 17.49
CA ALA A 513 -5.49 9.41 18.85
C ALA A 513 -6.75 9.72 19.67
N CYS A 514 -7.35 8.68 20.22
CA CYS A 514 -8.49 8.74 21.11
C CYS A 514 -8.25 7.81 22.30
N ASP A 515 -8.58 8.29 23.49
CA ASP A 515 -8.49 7.50 24.71
C ASP A 515 -9.87 6.94 25.05
N LEU A 516 -9.90 5.66 25.44
CA LEU A 516 -11.10 4.95 25.84
C LEU A 516 -11.00 4.62 27.33
N ARG A 517 -12.11 4.80 28.05
CA ARG A 517 -12.26 4.37 29.44
C ARG A 517 -13.40 3.39 29.54
N PHE A 518 -13.15 2.28 30.23
CA PHE A 518 -14.11 1.21 30.47
C PHE A 518 -14.38 1.15 31.97
N ALA A 519 -15.65 1.16 32.37
CA ALA A 519 -16.07 1.00 33.75
C ALA A 519 -17.19 -0.02 33.83
N LYS A 520 -16.98 -1.06 34.64
CA LYS A 520 -18.02 -2.08 34.88
C LYS A 520 -19.15 -1.45 35.70
N GLN A 521 -20.40 -1.77 35.34
CA GLN A 521 -21.60 -1.27 36.01
C GLN A 521 -21.80 -1.90 37.39
#